data_AF-A0A8K0Y571-F1
#
_entry.id   AF-A0A8K0Y571-F1
#
_cell.length_a   1.000
_cell.length_b   1.000
_cell.length_c   1.000
_cell.angle_alpha   90.00
_cell.angle_beta   90.00
_cell.angle_gamma   90.00
#
_symmetry.space_group_name_H-M   'P 1'
#
loop_
_entity.id
_entity.type
_entity.pdbx_description
1 polymer ?
#
loop_
_entity_poly.entity_id
_entity_poly.type
_entity_poly.pdbx_seq_one_letter_code
_entity_poly.pdbx_strand_id
1 'polypeptide(L)'
;MSDEFLKVARQEIQLELDELERIVLHCDSDEHIFKNSQNIKAHLHKIKGLAPMMGQEKIGELAKTSDSILGYIVSKGPLPGLLRSHSQNS
;
A
#
# COMPACT_ATOMS: atom_id res chain seq x y z
N MET A 1 7.71 -7.14 -23.54
CA MET A 1 7.58 -5.71 -23.18
C MET A 1 8.75 -4.96 -23.78
N SER A 2 8.59 -3.70 -24.18
CA SER A 2 9.73 -2.89 -24.62
C SER A 2 10.53 -2.39 -23.41
N ASP A 3 11.81 -2.12 -23.60
CA ASP A 3 12.68 -1.59 -22.54
C ASP A 3 12.19 -0.23 -22.03
N GLU A 4 11.65 0.61 -22.92
CA GLU A 4 11.08 1.91 -22.54
C GLU A 4 9.83 1.76 -21.67
N PHE A 5 8.97 0.78 -21.97
CA PHE A 5 7.82 0.47 -21.10
C PHE A 5 8.30 0.05 -19.71
N LEU A 6 9.27 -0.87 -19.63
CA LEU A 6 9.79 -1.35 -18.36
C LEU A 6 10.45 -0.24 -17.53
N LYS A 7 11.11 0.72 -18.20
CA LYS A 7 11.71 1.90 -17.57
C LYS A 7 10.64 2.81 -16.98
N VAL A 8 9.60 3.16 -17.75
CA VAL A 8 8.49 3.99 -17.26
C VAL A 8 7.74 3.30 -16.13
N ALA A 9 7.41 2.01 -16.27
CA ALA A 9 6.72 1.24 -15.23
C ALA A 9 7.53 1.20 -13.92
N ARG A 10 8.86 1.09 -14.00
CA ARG A 10 9.74 1.13 -12.82
C ARG A 10 9.71 2.49 -12.13
N GLN A 11 9.72 3.58 -12.91
CA GLN A 11 9.63 4.93 -12.37
C GLN A 11 8.27 5.15 -11.68
N GLU A 12 7.18 4.70 -12.31
CA GLU A 12 5.85 4.78 -11.71
C GLU A 12 5.77 3.99 -10.40
N ILE A 13 6.21 2.73 -10.36
CA ILE A 13 6.23 1.94 -9.11
C ILE A 13 7.04 2.65 -8.01
N GLN A 14 8.18 3.25 -8.35
CA GLN A 14 8.98 3.96 -7.35
C GLN A 14 8.20 5.15 -6.75
N LEU A 15 7.53 5.95 -7.58
CA LEU A 15 6.70 7.06 -7.12
C LEU A 15 5.55 6.58 -6.23
N GLU A 16 4.91 5.46 -6.57
CA GLU A 16 3.85 4.87 -5.74
C GLU A 16 4.40 4.36 -4.40
N LEU A 17 5.62 3.80 -4.37
CA LEU A 17 6.26 3.35 -3.13
C LEU A 17 6.66 4.50 -2.23
N ASP A 18 7.25 5.57 -2.79
CA ASP A 18 7.67 6.76 -2.03
C ASP A 18 6.46 7.43 -1.36
N GLU A 19 5.35 7.56 -2.10
CA GLU A 19 4.13 8.15 -1.56
C GLU A 19 3.43 7.22 -0.55
N LEU A 20 3.43 5.91 -0.80
CA LEU A 20 2.92 4.91 0.13
C LEU A 20 3.70 4.94 1.46
N GLU A 21 5.03 4.97 1.40
CA GLU A 21 5.89 5.10 2.57
C GLU A 21 5.56 6.38 3.34
N ARG A 22 5.48 7.52 2.63
CA ARG A 22 5.11 8.81 3.23
C ARG A 22 3.79 8.72 3.98
N ILE A 23 2.73 8.16 3.38
CA ILE A 23 1.41 8.04 4.01
C ILE A 23 1.48 7.13 5.24
N VAL A 24 2.10 5.96 5.12
CA VAL A 24 2.16 4.97 6.20
C VAL A 24 2.97 5.50 7.39
N LEU A 25 4.09 6.18 7.15
CA LEU A 25 4.91 6.78 8.22
C LEU A 25 4.18 7.90 8.99
N HIS A 26 3.16 8.53 8.40
CA HIS A 26 2.32 9.53 9.08
C HIS A 26 1.08 8.91 9.76
N CYS A 27 0.89 7.59 9.66
CA CYS A 27 -0.19 6.90 10.37
C CYS A 27 0.31 6.42 11.73
N ASP A 28 -0.13 7.08 12.80
CA ASP A 28 0.23 6.76 14.19
C ASP A 28 -0.88 5.99 14.95
N SER A 29 -2.03 5.79 14.29
CA SER A 29 -3.24 5.24 14.89
C SER A 29 -4.10 4.50 13.87
N ASP A 30 -4.94 3.57 14.34
CA ASP A 30 -5.92 2.85 13.51
C ASP A 30 -6.84 3.80 12.75
N GLU A 31 -7.16 4.96 13.35
CA GLU A 31 -7.96 6.00 12.72
C GLU A 31 -7.22 6.66 11.54
N HIS A 32 -5.91 6.91 11.66
CA HIS A 32 -5.11 7.42 10.53
C HIS A 32 -5.05 6.41 9.39
N ILE A 33 -4.86 5.12 9.69
CA ILE A 33 -4.91 4.07 8.65
C ILE A 33 -6.28 4.05 7.99
N PHE A 34 -7.36 4.11 8.76
CA PHE A 34 -8.72 4.12 8.20
C PHE A 34 -8.97 5.35 7.30
N LYS A 35 -8.60 6.56 7.76
CA LYS A 35 -8.74 7.80 6.99
C LYS A 35 -7.93 7.78 5.69
N ASN A 36 -6.75 7.17 5.71
CA ASN A 36 -5.88 7.07 4.54
C ASN A 36 -6.13 5.81 3.69
N SER A 37 -7.03 4.91 4.10
CA SER A 37 -7.16 3.57 3.53
C SER A 37 -7.45 3.58 2.02
N GLN A 38 -8.26 4.52 1.53
CA GLN A 38 -8.52 4.70 0.10
C GLN A 38 -7.27 5.12 -0.68
N ASN A 39 -6.45 6.01 -0.10
CA ASN A 39 -5.24 6.50 -0.75
C ASN A 39 -4.17 5.39 -0.81
N ILE A 40 -3.92 4.72 0.31
CA ILE A 40 -3.03 3.56 0.41
C ILE A 40 -3.46 2.48 -0.60
N LYS A 41 -4.76 2.22 -0.71
CA LYS A 41 -5.33 1.26 -1.66
C LYS A 41 -5.06 1.64 -3.12
N ALA A 42 -5.14 2.92 -3.48
CA ALA A 42 -4.87 3.39 -4.83
C ALA A 42 -3.42 3.11 -5.27
N HIS A 43 -2.44 3.36 -4.39
CA HIS A 43 -1.03 3.05 -4.63
C HIS A 43 -0.82 1.54 -4.83
N LEU A 44 -1.38 0.72 -3.92
CA LEU A 44 -1.29 -0.73 -4.02
C LEU A 44 -1.97 -1.30 -5.28
N HIS A 45 -3.05 -0.68 -5.75
CA HIS A 45 -3.74 -1.10 -6.97
C HIS A 45 -2.84 -0.94 -8.20
N LYS A 46 -2.07 0.16 -8.28
CA LYS A 46 -1.11 0.39 -9.37
C LYS A 46 0.08 -0.57 -9.27
N ILE A 47 0.66 -0.75 -8.09
CA ILE A 47 1.76 -1.71 -7.86
C ILE A 47 1.33 -3.13 -8.25
N LYS A 48 0.12 -3.55 -7.85
CA LYS A 48 -0.48 -4.83 -8.22
C LYS A 48 -0.54 -5.03 -9.74
N GLY A 49 -0.83 -3.99 -10.51
CA GLY A 49 -0.90 -4.04 -11.97
C GLY A 49 0.48 -4.05 -12.63
N LEU A 50 1.37 -3.16 -12.20
CA LEU A 50 2.65 -2.92 -12.86
C LEU A 50 3.73 -3.96 -12.47
N ALA A 51 3.75 -4.44 -11.23
CA ALA A 51 4.81 -5.34 -10.77
C ALA A 51 4.87 -6.67 -11.56
N PRO A 52 3.76 -7.38 -11.83
CA PRO A 52 3.79 -8.57 -12.69
C PRO A 52 4.25 -8.26 -14.12
N MET A 53 3.93 -7.08 -14.66
CA MET A 53 4.37 -6.66 -16.00
C MET A 53 5.89 -6.47 -16.09
N MET A 54 6.57 -6.33 -14.95
CA MET A 54 8.02 -6.23 -14.80
C MET A 54 8.69 -7.55 -14.38
N GLY A 55 7.95 -8.67 -14.37
CA GLY A 55 8.47 -9.97 -13.89
C GLY A 55 8.65 -10.03 -12.37
N GLN A 56 7.85 -9.25 -11.62
CA GLN A 56 7.84 -9.21 -10.16
C GLN A 56 6.50 -9.73 -9.62
N GLU A 57 6.14 -10.96 -9.98
CA GLU A 57 4.83 -11.57 -9.67
C GLU A 57 4.53 -11.57 -8.18
N LYS A 58 5.52 -11.95 -7.35
CA LYS A 58 5.38 -12.00 -5.89
C LYS A 58 5.07 -10.62 -5.28
N ILE A 59 5.63 -9.55 -5.86
CA ILE A 59 5.33 -8.19 -5.42
C ILE A 59 3.89 -7.81 -5.80
N GLY A 60 3.43 -8.20 -6.99
CA GLY A 60 2.04 -8.04 -7.38
C GLY A 60 1.06 -8.78 -6.45
N GLU A 61 1.40 -10.00 -6.03
CA GLU A 61 0.61 -10.79 -5.06
C GLU A 61 0.57 -10.15 -3.67
N LEU A 62 1.70 -9.63 -3.19
CA LEU A 62 1.77 -8.89 -1.93
C LEU A 62 0.90 -7.63 -1.99
N ALA A 63 0.99 -6.87 -3.08
CA ALA A 63 0.17 -5.67 -3.29
C ALA A 63 -1.33 -6.02 -3.35
N LYS A 64 -1.70 -7.12 -4.03
CA LYS A 64 -3.08 -7.63 -4.06
C LYS A 64 -3.59 -8.01 -2.68
N THR A 65 -2.77 -8.67 -1.88
CA THR A 65 -3.14 -9.08 -0.51
C THR A 65 -3.39 -7.85 0.37
N SER A 66 -2.50 -6.87 0.29
CA SER A 66 -2.60 -5.61 1.02
C SER A 66 -3.83 -4.77 0.58
N ASP A 67 -4.08 -4.67 -0.72
CA ASP A 67 -5.28 -4.05 -1.33
C ASP A 67 -6.57 -4.71 -0.81
N SER A 68 -6.57 -6.03 -0.63
CA SER A 68 -7.72 -6.77 -0.09
C SER A 68 -7.97 -6.50 1.39
N ILE A 69 -6.91 -6.44 2.20
CA ILE A 69 -6.99 -6.09 3.63
C ILE A 69 -7.55 -4.68 3.81
N LEU A 70 -7.05 -3.71 3.02
CA LEU A 70 -7.57 -2.34 3.05
C LEU A 70 -9.01 -2.26 2.53
N GLY A 71 -9.38 -3.07 1.54
CA GLY A 71 -10.77 -3.22 1.10
C GLY A 71 -11.70 -3.63 2.25
N TYR A 72 -11.24 -4.55 3.11
CA TYR A 72 -11.98 -4.92 4.31
C TYR A 72 -12.13 -3.73 5.27
N ILE A 73 -11.03 -3.03 5.60
CA ILE A 73 -11.02 -1.85 6.48
C ILE A 73 -11.97 -0.76 5.97
N VAL A 74 -11.92 -0.43 4.67
CA VAL A 74 -12.84 0.52 4.04
C VAL A 74 -14.30 0.11 4.24
N SER A 75 -14.60 -1.18 4.08
CA SER A 75 -15.98 -1.68 4.10
C SER A 75 -16.56 -1.91 5.49
N LYS A 76 -15.73 -2.22 6.48
CA LYS A 76 -16.15 -2.62 7.84
C LYS A 76 -15.79 -1.60 8.92
N GLY A 77 -15.00 -0.58 8.59
CA GLY A 77 -14.49 0.38 9.55
C GLY A 77 -13.08 0.02 10.04
N PRO A 78 -12.50 0.85 10.92
CA PRO A 78 -11.17 0.61 11.48
C PRO A 78 -11.12 -0.77 12.17
N LEU A 79 -10.00 -1.49 11.97
CA LEU A 79 -9.69 -2.72 12.68
C LEU A 79 -9.00 -2.36 14.01
N PRO A 80 -9.66 -2.56 15.17
CA PRO A 80 -9.06 -2.19 16.45
C PRO A 80 -7.79 -3.01 16.73
N GLY A 81 -6.72 -2.32 17.09
CA GLY A 81 -5.43 -2.92 17.45
C GLY A 81 -4.51 -3.22 16.26
N LEU A 82 -4.75 -2.61 15.09
CA LEU A 82 -3.90 -2.76 13.91
C LEU A 82 -2.54 -2.05 14.11
N LEU A 83 -2.56 -0.82 14.60
CA LEU A 83 -1.43 -0.10 15.14
C LEU A 83 -1.52 -0.14 16.66
N ARG A 84 -0.83 -1.13 17.25
CA ARG A 84 -0.54 -1.08 18.68
C ARG A 84 0.51 -0.01 18.91
N SER A 85 0.11 1.15 19.43
CA SER A 85 1.07 2.04 20.05
C SER A 85 1.74 1.28 21.20
N HIS A 86 3.05 1.09 21.11
CA HIS A 86 3.84 0.79 22.31
C HIS A 86 3.86 2.05 23.17
N SER A 87 2.73 2.36 23.82
CA SER A 87 2.77 3.19 25.02
C SER A 87 3.44 2.33 26.08
N GLN A 88 4.75 2.51 26.22
CA GLN A 88 5.49 1.95 27.34
C GLN A 88 4.88 2.54 28.62
N ASN A 89 4.47 1.63 29.51
CA ASN A 89 4.14 1.94 30.89
C ASN A 89 5.18 2.92 31.45
N SER A 90 4.71 4.09 31.90
CA SER A 90 5.43 4.97 32.82
C SER A 90 4.85 4.80 34.21
#